data_AF-M0D5J9-F1
#
_entry.id   AF-M0D5J9-F1
#
_cell.length_a   1.000
_cell.length_b   1.000
_cell.length_c   1.000
_cell.angle_alpha   90.00
_cell.angle_beta   90.00
_cell.angle_gamma   90.00
#
_symmetry.space_group_name_H-M   'P 1'
#
loop_
_entity.id
_entity.type
_entity.pdbx_description
1 polymer ?
#
loop_
_entity_poly.entity_id
_entity_poly.type
_entity_poly.pdbx_seq_one_letter_code
_entity_poly.pdbx_strand_id
1 'polypeptide(L)' 'MCSLTTATKTNSLIDRLKAIELPDIDHVADDLENYLETTERAEELDAKIEQTDELIDEIVYELYGLTDEEIEIVEEAVSD' A
#
# COMPACT_ATOMS: atom_id res chain seq x y z
N MET A 1 50.73 25.19 -13.72
CA MET A 1 49.79 26.13 -13.07
C MET A 1 48.43 25.49 -13.09
N CYS A 2 47.91 25.22 -11.90
CA CYS A 2 46.58 24.69 -11.69
C CYS A 2 45.54 25.70 -12.18
N SER A 3 44.54 25.25 -12.92
CA SER A 3 43.29 26.00 -13.05
C SER A 3 42.13 25.02 -12.89
N LEU A 4 41.85 24.68 -11.62
CA LEU A 4 40.53 24.28 -11.16
C LEU A 4 39.59 25.47 -11.41
N THR A 5 38.96 25.53 -12.57
CA THR A 5 37.77 26.35 -12.76
C THR A 5 36.57 25.42 -12.71
N THR A 6 36.14 25.18 -11.48
CA THR A 6 34.77 24.95 -11.04
C THR A 6 33.85 24.22 -12.02
N ALA A 7 33.54 22.95 -11.72
CA ALA A 7 32.40 22.24 -12.28
C ALA A 7 31.10 23.00 -11.97
N THR A 8 30.51 23.70 -12.95
CA THR A 8 29.22 24.37 -12.78
C THR A 8 28.18 23.89 -13.80
N LYS A 9 27.36 22.94 -13.31
CA LYS A 9 25.89 22.87 -13.43
C LYS A 9 25.27 22.89 -14.84
N THR A 10 25.25 21.73 -15.51
CA THR A 10 24.21 21.37 -16.51
C THR A 10 23.28 20.27 -15.97
N ASN A 11 23.14 20.20 -14.65
CA ASN A 11 22.27 19.22 -13.98
C ASN A 11 21.65 19.88 -12.75
N SER A 12 21.09 21.08 -12.91
CA SER A 12 20.19 21.59 -11.88
C SER A 12 19.03 20.61 -11.75
N LEU A 13 18.57 20.32 -10.53
CA LEU A 13 17.35 19.54 -10.32
C LEU A 13 16.17 20.15 -11.08
N ILE A 14 16.17 21.49 -11.23
CA ILE A 14 15.17 22.23 -11.99
C ILE A 14 15.28 21.95 -13.50
N ASP A 15 16.48 21.82 -14.05
CA ASP A 15 16.65 21.56 -15.49
C ASP A 15 16.19 20.14 -15.85
N ARG A 16 16.43 19.17 -14.95
CA ARG A 16 15.93 17.79 -15.08
C ARG A 16 14.41 17.72 -14.96
N LEU A 17 13.82 18.49 -14.06
CA LEU A 17 12.35 18.55 -13.91
C LEU A 17 11.68 19.16 -15.14
N LYS A 18 12.27 20.20 -15.73
CA LYS A 18 11.76 20.84 -16.95
C LYS A 18 11.90 19.96 -18.20
N ALA A 19 12.88 19.06 -18.20
CA ALA A 19 13.10 18.11 -19.29
C ALA A 19 12.27 16.83 -19.16
N ILE A 20 11.47 16.68 -18.09
CA ILE A 20 10.55 15.56 -17.96
C ILE A 20 9.40 15.79 -18.96
N GLU A 21 9.25 14.87 -19.90
CA GLU A 21 8.09 14.86 -20.79
C GLU A 21 6.97 14.10 -20.09
N LEU A 22 5.88 14.80 -19.82
CA LEU A 22 4.67 14.20 -19.28
C LEU A 22 3.84 13.61 -20.43
N PRO A 23 3.22 12.43 -20.21
CA PRO A 23 2.29 11.88 -21.19
C PRO A 23 1.08 12.80 -21.36
N ASP A 24 0.41 12.68 -22.51
CA ASP A 24 -0.82 13.42 -22.78
C ASP A 24 -1.90 13.02 -21.76
N ILE A 25 -2.55 14.02 -21.16
CA ILE A 25 -3.52 13.83 -20.08
C ILE A 25 -4.72 13.01 -20.59
N ASP A 26 -5.14 13.27 -21.83
CA ASP A 26 -6.28 12.58 -22.44
C ASP A 26 -5.99 11.07 -22.66
N HIS A 27 -4.71 10.68 -22.72
CA HIS A 27 -4.32 9.28 -22.90
C HIS A 27 -4.22 8.50 -21.57
N VAL A 28 -3.99 9.17 -20.45
CA VAL A 28 -3.78 8.51 -19.14
C VAL A 28 -4.96 8.69 -18.19
N ALA A 29 -5.93 9.54 -18.52
CA ALA A 29 -7.10 9.80 -17.67
C ALA A 29 -7.89 8.52 -17.38
N ASP A 30 -8.26 7.78 -18.42
CA ASP A 30 -9.05 6.53 -18.29
C ASP A 30 -8.27 5.46 -17.52
N ASP A 31 -6.98 5.29 -17.80
CA ASP A 31 -6.12 4.32 -17.10
C ASP A 31 -5.98 4.66 -15.60
N LEU A 32 -5.84 5.94 -15.28
CA LEU A 32 -5.74 6.41 -13.91
C LEU A 32 -7.08 6.24 -13.16
N GLU A 33 -8.20 6.54 -13.80
CA GLU A 33 -9.54 6.32 -13.22
C GLU A 33 -9.77 4.84 -12.90
N ASN A 34 -9.47 3.94 -13.84
CA ASN A 34 -9.55 2.49 -13.63
C ASN A 34 -8.63 2.01 -12.50
N TYR A 35 -7.42 2.56 -12.40
CA TYR A 35 -6.49 2.22 -11.32
C TYR A 35 -7.04 2.64 -9.95
N LEU A 36 -7.62 3.84 -9.86
CA LEU A 36 -8.22 4.33 -8.62
C LEU A 36 -9.42 3.48 -8.21
N GLU A 37 -10.33 3.16 -9.13
CA GLU A 37 -11.48 2.29 -8.87
C GLU A 37 -11.03 0.90 -8.39
N THR A 38 -10.02 0.33 -9.06
CA THR A 38 -9.47 -0.98 -8.68
C THR A 38 -8.84 -0.95 -7.29
N THR A 39 -8.15 0.15 -6.96
CA THR A 39 -7.53 0.33 -5.65
C THR A 39 -8.58 0.46 -4.55
N GLU A 40 -9.61 1.28 -4.76
CA GLU A 40 -10.74 1.41 -3.82
C GLU A 40 -11.46 0.07 -3.61
N ARG A 41 -11.66 -0.69 -4.69
CA ARG A 41 -12.27 -2.01 -4.60
C ARG A 41 -11.39 -3.01 -3.84
N ALA A 42 -10.07 -2.93 -3.97
CA ALA A 42 -9.16 -3.77 -3.22
C ALA A 42 -9.24 -3.44 -1.71
N GLU A 43 -9.23 -2.16 -1.35
CA GLU A 43 -9.38 -1.72 0.05
C GLU A 43 -10.71 -2.18 0.66
N GLU A 44 -11.80 -2.13 -0.10
CA GLU A 44 -13.11 -2.65 0.34
C GLU A 44 -13.09 -4.18 0.57
N LEU A 45 -12.35 -4.92 -0.27
CA LEU A 45 -12.21 -6.36 -0.13
C LEU A 45 -11.35 -6.73 1.08
N ASP A 46 -10.24 -6.01 1.30
CA ASP A 46 -9.37 -6.22 2.46
C ASP A 46 -10.14 -6.00 3.76
N ALA A 47 -10.96 -4.95 3.85
CA ALA A 47 -11.82 -4.71 5.01
C ALA A 47 -12.85 -5.83 5.25
N LYS A 48 -13.38 -6.45 4.17
CA LYS A 48 -14.29 -7.59 4.29
C LYS A 48 -13.58 -8.86 4.72
N ILE A 49 -12.35 -9.06 4.29
CA ILE A 49 -11.52 -10.19 4.71
C ILE A 49 -11.27 -10.08 6.21
N GLU A 50 -10.81 -8.91 6.69
CA GLU A 50 -10.57 -8.66 8.11
C GLU A 50 -11.83 -8.91 8.96
N GLN A 51 -12.99 -8.36 8.55
CA GLN A 51 -14.26 -8.65 9.21
C GLN A 51 -14.62 -10.14 9.20
N THR A 52 -14.33 -10.84 8.10
CA THR A 52 -14.65 -12.26 7.98
C THR A 52 -13.74 -13.10 8.87
N ASP A 53 -12.47 -12.74 8.98
CA ASP A 53 -11.50 -13.41 9.85
C ASP A 53 -11.92 -13.26 11.33
N GLU A 54 -12.29 -12.05 11.76
CA GLU A 54 -12.85 -11.82 13.12
C GLU A 54 -14.09 -12.68 13.41
N LEU A 55 -15.01 -12.76 12.45
CA LEU A 55 -16.22 -13.59 12.58
C LEU A 55 -15.90 -15.08 12.61
N ILE A 56 -14.89 -15.54 11.86
CA ILE A 56 -14.45 -16.93 11.88
C ILE A 56 -13.92 -17.27 13.26
N ASP A 57 -13.09 -16.42 13.85
CA ASP A 57 -12.52 -16.64 15.19
C ASP A 57 -13.63 -16.73 16.24
N GLU A 58 -14.59 -15.79 16.24
CA GLU A 58 -15.75 -15.82 17.13
C GLU A 58 -16.53 -17.15 17.02
N ILE A 59 -16.84 -17.56 15.79
CA ILE A 59 -17.58 -18.81 15.53
C ILE A 59 -16.77 -20.02 16.00
N VAL A 60 -15.47 -20.06 15.76
CA VAL A 60 -14.62 -21.18 16.19
C VAL A 60 -14.57 -21.26 17.71
N TYR A 61 -14.42 -20.13 18.40
CA TYR A 61 -14.40 -20.09 19.86
C TYR A 61 -15.74 -20.55 20.46
N GLU A 62 -16.86 -20.10 19.89
CA GLU A 62 -18.20 -20.55 20.32
C GLU A 62 -18.39 -22.05 20.08
N LEU A 63 -18.02 -22.57 18.90
CA LEU A 63 -18.23 -23.97 18.54
C LEU A 63 -17.47 -24.95 19.44
N TYR A 64 -16.28 -24.57 19.90
CA TYR A 64 -15.47 -25.38 20.80
C TYR A 64 -15.63 -25.00 22.28
N GLY A 65 -16.36 -23.91 22.58
CA GLY A 65 -16.62 -23.45 23.95
C GLY A 65 -15.36 -23.03 24.70
N LEU A 66 -14.42 -22.36 24.02
CA LEU A 66 -13.17 -21.94 24.62
C LEU A 66 -13.42 -20.91 25.72
N THR A 67 -12.61 -20.99 26.76
CA THR A 67 -12.53 -19.96 27.81
C THR A 67 -11.59 -18.83 27.40
N ASP A 68 -11.71 -17.67 28.06
CA ASP A 68 -10.83 -16.50 27.80
C ASP A 68 -9.33 -16.86 27.89
N GLU A 69 -8.94 -17.73 28.83
CA GLU A 69 -7.56 -18.22 28.98
C GLU A 69 -7.11 -19.08 27.79
N GLU A 70 -8.00 -19.90 27.23
CA GLU A 70 -7.68 -20.74 26.07
C GLU A 70 -7.61 -19.91 24.77
N ILE A 71 -8.45 -18.87 24.67
CA ILE A 71 -8.40 -17.92 23.54
C ILE A 71 -7.07 -17.17 23.53
N GLU A 72 -6.63 -16.63 24.68
CA GLU A 72 -5.36 -15.91 24.80
C GLU A 72 -4.16 -16.75 24.31
N ILE A 73 -4.13 -18.05 24.66
CA ILE A 73 -3.08 -18.97 24.20
C ILE A 73 -3.13 -19.18 22.68
N VAL A 74 -4.32 -19.25 22.09
CA VAL A 74 -4.48 -19.42 20.64
C VAL A 74 -4.04 -18.16 19.90
N GLU A 75 -4.43 -16.97 20.38
CA GLU A 75 -4.04 -15.69 19.78
C GLU A 75 -2.52 -15.46 19.85
N GLU A 76 -1.88 -15.79 20.99
CA GLU A 76 -0.42 -15.72 21.13
C GLU A 76 0.29 -16.66 20.13
N ALA A 77 -0.25 -17.84 19.89
CA ALA A 77 0.33 -18.83 18.98
C ALA A 77 0.17 -18.48 17.49
N VAL A 78 -0.82 -17.65 17.13
CA VAL A 78 -1.14 -17.28 15.74
C VAL A 78 -0.53 -15.93 15.34
N SER A 79 -0.12 -15.10 16.30
CA SER A 79 0.42 -13.75 16.07
C SER A 79 1.88 -13.69 15.55
N ASP A 80 2.48 -14.81 15.12
CA ASP A 80 3.88 -14.96 14.65
C ASP A 80 4.04 -15.02 13.11
#